data_AF-A0A4P5R6T2-F1
#
_entry.id   AF-A0A4P5R6T2-F1
#
_cell.length_a   1.000
_cell.length_b   1.000
_cell.length_c   1.000
_cell.angle_alpha   90.00
_cell.angle_beta   90.00
_cell.angle_gamma   90.00
#
_symmetry.space_group_name_H-M   'P 1'
#
loop_
_entity.id
_entity.type
_entity.pdbx_description
1 polymer ?
#
loop_
_entity_poly.entity_id
_entity_poly.type
_entity_poly.pdbx_seq_one_letter_code
_entity_poly.pdbx_strand_id
1 'polypeptide(L)'
;MFDLVHQMRTRIIKSPSLNAERTLGAILFDMTMERTIDGKGTAEYLWENKKIVPFLKIDNGLAAEENGVQVMKAIPELDDRLARANGHKVFGTKMRSVIKLANRKGIQQIVDQQFEIGKKILAAGLVPIIEPEVDINSHEKEQAEGILKLELLDQLNKLKDNQNVMLKLTLPTQVNFYSDLVAHPRVIRVVALSGGYSRDEANKMLAKNNGVIASFSRALTEGLSAQQSDKEFDDALDKAVQSIFEASNT
;
A
#
# COMPACT_ATOMS: atom_id res chain seq x y z
N MET A 1 7.56 -12.38 -19.83
CA MET A 1 7.26 -12.24 -18.38
C MET A 1 6.17 -11.19 -18.12
N PHE A 2 6.36 -9.92 -18.49
CA PHE A 2 5.41 -8.85 -18.15
C PHE A 2 4.02 -9.01 -18.76
N ASP A 3 3.90 -9.65 -19.92
CA ASP A 3 2.59 -9.94 -20.52
C ASP A 3 1.79 -10.95 -19.71
N LEU A 4 2.43 -11.98 -19.17
CA LEU A 4 1.77 -12.93 -18.26
C LEU A 4 1.32 -12.24 -16.96
N VAL A 5 2.13 -11.34 -16.42
CA VAL A 5 1.76 -10.54 -15.25
C VAL A 5 0.58 -9.61 -15.56
N HIS A 6 0.55 -9.01 -16.75
CA HIS A 6 -0.57 -8.18 -17.19
C HIS A 6 -1.85 -9.00 -17.39
N GLN A 7 -1.76 -10.19 -17.98
CA GLN A 7 -2.89 -11.11 -18.12
C GLN A 7 -3.45 -11.52 -16.75
N MET A 8 -2.59 -11.87 -15.79
CA MET A 8 -2.98 -12.16 -14.42
C MET A 8 -3.70 -10.98 -13.77
N ARG A 9 -3.12 -9.76 -13.85
CA ARG A 9 -3.74 -8.54 -13.30
C ARG A 9 -5.07 -8.22 -13.98
N THR A 10 -5.15 -8.40 -15.29
CA THR A 10 -6.38 -8.22 -16.07
C THR A 10 -7.47 -9.19 -15.61
N ARG A 11 -7.14 -10.47 -15.39
CA ARG A 11 -8.09 -11.48 -14.87
C ARG A 11 -8.64 -11.06 -13.50
N ILE A 12 -7.77 -10.65 -12.59
CA ILE A 12 -8.16 -10.17 -11.25
C ILE A 12 -9.07 -8.93 -11.35
N ILE A 13 -8.67 -7.93 -12.15
CA ILE A 13 -9.42 -6.67 -12.28
C ILE A 13 -10.78 -6.89 -12.94
N LYS A 14 -10.87 -7.78 -13.94
CA LYS A 14 -12.11 -8.06 -14.65
C LYS A 14 -13.08 -8.90 -13.83
N SER A 15 -12.59 -9.76 -12.93
CA SER A 15 -13.42 -10.57 -12.05
C SER A 15 -14.55 -9.76 -11.39
N PRO A 16 -15.79 -10.29 -11.33
CA PRO A 16 -16.91 -9.63 -10.63
C PRO A 16 -16.65 -9.50 -9.12
N SER A 17 -15.81 -10.37 -8.57
CA SER A 17 -15.44 -10.41 -7.15
C SER A 17 -14.66 -9.17 -6.72
N LEU A 18 -13.90 -8.54 -7.64
CA LEU A 18 -13.20 -7.28 -7.40
C LEU A 18 -14.11 -6.11 -7.79
N ASN A 19 -14.79 -5.53 -6.79
CA ASN A 19 -15.76 -4.45 -6.97
C ASN A 19 -15.62 -3.37 -5.87
N ALA A 20 -16.22 -2.21 -6.11
CA ALA A 20 -16.10 -1.04 -5.22
C ALA A 20 -16.83 -1.17 -3.87
N GLU A 21 -17.71 -2.15 -3.69
CA GLU A 21 -18.37 -2.38 -2.40
C GLU A 21 -17.39 -2.90 -1.36
N ARG A 22 -16.39 -3.68 -1.80
CA ARG A 22 -15.40 -4.33 -0.92
C ARG A 22 -13.96 -3.90 -1.18
N THR A 23 -13.67 -3.22 -2.29
CA THR A 23 -12.33 -2.76 -2.67
C THR A 23 -12.36 -1.28 -3.03
N LEU A 24 -11.80 -0.44 -2.15
CA LEU A 24 -11.81 1.01 -2.36
C LEU A 24 -10.74 1.51 -3.35
N GLY A 25 -9.59 0.85 -3.40
CA GLY A 25 -8.46 1.29 -4.23
C GLY A 25 -7.53 0.16 -4.62
N ALA A 26 -6.79 0.36 -5.72
CA ALA A 26 -5.82 -0.59 -6.25
C ALA A 26 -4.50 0.11 -6.60
N ILE A 27 -3.39 -0.43 -6.11
CA ILE A 27 -2.04 0.09 -6.34
C ILE A 27 -1.43 -0.61 -7.55
N LEU A 28 -1.23 0.14 -8.62
CA LEU A 28 -0.66 -0.30 -9.88
C LEU A 28 0.86 -0.28 -9.86
N PHE A 29 1.44 -1.13 -10.69
CA PHE A 29 2.83 -1.01 -11.11
C PHE A 29 2.92 -0.10 -12.34
N ASP A 30 4.04 0.60 -12.53
CA ASP A 30 4.25 1.57 -13.63
C ASP A 30 3.84 0.99 -14.99
N MET A 31 4.36 -0.18 -15.36
CA MET A 31 3.99 -0.81 -16.63
C MET A 31 2.55 -1.34 -16.70
N THR A 32 1.83 -1.51 -15.58
CA THR A 32 0.40 -1.83 -15.66
C THR A 32 -0.41 -0.58 -15.98
N MET A 33 -0.04 0.57 -15.40
CA MET A 33 -0.70 1.85 -15.67
C MET A 33 -0.65 2.19 -17.17
N GLU A 34 0.52 1.98 -17.78
CA GLU A 34 0.77 2.20 -19.23
C GLU A 34 0.08 1.19 -20.17
N ARG A 35 -0.61 0.18 -19.61
CA ARG A 35 -1.28 -0.87 -20.39
C ARG A 35 -2.79 -0.73 -20.33
N THR A 36 -3.45 -1.37 -21.29
CA THR A 36 -4.90 -1.30 -21.43
C THR A 36 -5.61 -2.57 -20.97
N ILE A 37 -6.86 -2.40 -20.52
CA ILE A 37 -7.87 -3.43 -20.32
C ILE A 37 -9.09 -3.03 -21.16
N ASP A 38 -9.52 -3.91 -22.06
CA ASP A 38 -10.66 -3.68 -22.96
C ASP A 38 -10.61 -2.32 -23.69
N GLY A 39 -9.42 -1.96 -24.19
CA GLY A 39 -9.19 -0.72 -24.96
C GLY A 39 -9.06 0.55 -24.12
N LYS A 40 -9.21 0.49 -22.79
CA LYS A 40 -9.02 1.62 -21.87
C LYS A 40 -7.71 1.47 -21.10
N GLY A 41 -7.05 2.58 -20.73
CA GLY A 41 -5.94 2.54 -19.79
C GLY A 41 -6.35 1.90 -18.46
N THR A 42 -5.43 1.21 -17.78
CA THR A 42 -5.80 0.38 -16.62
C THR A 42 -6.31 1.22 -15.44
N ALA A 43 -5.74 2.41 -15.21
CA ALA A 43 -6.19 3.31 -14.15
C ALA A 43 -7.61 3.83 -14.44
N GLU A 44 -7.87 4.19 -15.69
CA GLU A 44 -9.15 4.65 -16.19
C GLU A 44 -10.20 3.54 -16.11
N TYR A 45 -9.86 2.30 -16.49
CA TYR A 45 -10.76 1.15 -16.35
C TYR A 45 -11.15 0.91 -14.89
N LEU A 46 -10.19 0.96 -13.95
CA LEU A 46 -10.46 0.81 -12.52
C LEU A 46 -11.47 1.85 -12.03
N TRP A 47 -11.30 3.11 -12.41
CA TRP A 47 -12.22 4.16 -11.97
C TRP A 47 -13.56 4.14 -12.70
N GLU A 48 -13.54 4.15 -14.03
CA GLU A 48 -14.75 4.30 -14.86
C GLU A 48 -15.66 3.07 -14.78
N ASN A 49 -15.07 1.87 -14.87
CA ASN A 49 -15.81 0.61 -14.95
C ASN A 49 -15.98 -0.07 -13.59
N LYS A 50 -15.00 0.05 -12.68
CA LYS A 50 -15.03 -0.66 -11.39
C LYS A 50 -15.29 0.22 -10.17
N LYS A 51 -15.19 1.56 -10.31
CA LYS A 51 -15.27 2.54 -9.20
C LYS A 51 -14.21 2.31 -8.12
N ILE A 52 -13.06 1.76 -8.51
CA ILE A 52 -11.91 1.50 -7.64
C ILE A 52 -10.89 2.60 -7.88
N VAL A 53 -10.43 3.26 -6.81
CA VAL A 53 -9.48 4.37 -6.89
C VAL A 53 -8.09 3.87 -7.31
N PRO A 54 -7.51 4.34 -8.44
CA PRO A 54 -6.20 3.92 -8.88
C PRO A 54 -5.08 4.66 -8.15
N PHE A 55 -4.08 3.90 -7.69
CA PHE A 55 -2.82 4.41 -7.13
C PHE A 55 -1.63 3.90 -7.95
N LEU A 56 -0.49 4.58 -7.91
CA LEU A 56 0.74 4.14 -8.58
C LEU A 56 1.88 3.87 -7.59
N LYS A 57 2.54 2.71 -7.69
CA LYS A 57 3.81 2.46 -7.02
C LYS A 57 4.93 3.27 -7.69
N ILE A 58 5.63 4.11 -6.92
CA ILE A 58 6.66 5.02 -7.47
C ILE A 58 8.10 4.74 -7.01
N ASP A 59 8.35 3.85 -6.05
CA ASP A 59 9.72 3.52 -5.62
C ASP A 59 10.47 2.62 -6.62
N ASN A 60 11.79 2.84 -6.73
CA ASN A 60 12.73 2.05 -7.53
C ASN A 60 13.34 0.85 -6.75
N GLY A 61 12.65 0.42 -5.69
CA GLY A 61 13.16 -0.56 -4.74
C GLY A 61 14.09 0.03 -3.68
N LEU A 62 14.80 -0.86 -2.99
CA LEU A 62 15.52 -0.55 -1.76
C LEU A 62 17.03 -0.44 -1.97
N ALA A 63 17.67 0.45 -1.23
CA ALA A 63 19.12 0.48 -1.08
C ALA A 63 19.63 -0.71 -0.23
N ALA A 64 20.94 -0.84 -0.13
CA ALA A 64 21.57 -1.77 0.81
C ALA A 64 21.14 -1.44 2.25
N GLU A 65 21.14 -2.45 3.11
CA GLU A 65 20.85 -2.25 4.52
C GLU A 65 21.97 -1.45 5.18
N GLU A 66 21.58 -0.38 5.88
CA GLU A 66 22.46 0.44 6.70
C GLU A 66 21.68 0.88 7.93
N ASN A 67 22.32 0.93 9.11
CA ASN A 67 21.67 1.32 10.37
C ASN A 67 20.36 0.55 10.64
N GLY A 68 20.32 -0.75 10.32
CA GLY A 68 19.15 -1.60 10.55
C GLY A 68 17.92 -1.25 9.72
N VAL A 69 18.08 -0.51 8.61
CA VAL A 69 17.00 -0.13 7.70
C VAL A 69 17.44 -0.22 6.25
N GLN A 70 16.47 -0.24 5.33
CA GLN A 70 16.67 -0.12 3.90
C GLN A 70 15.82 1.06 3.39
N VAL A 71 16.49 2.17 3.11
CA VAL A 71 15.88 3.34 2.46
C VAL A 71 15.53 3.03 0.99
N MET A 72 14.69 3.86 0.38
CA MET A 72 14.42 3.78 -1.06
C MET A 72 15.65 4.20 -1.86
N LYS A 73 15.85 3.53 -3.01
CA LYS A 73 16.79 4.04 -4.02
C LYS A 73 16.32 5.40 -4.53
N ALA A 74 17.27 6.20 -5.02
CA ALA A 74 16.96 7.45 -5.69
C ALA A 74 15.98 7.23 -6.84
N ILE A 75 15.13 8.25 -7.07
CA ILE A 75 14.14 8.28 -8.15
C ILE A 75 14.41 9.54 -8.99
N PRO A 76 15.48 9.58 -9.81
CA PRO A 76 15.78 10.74 -10.65
C PRO A 76 14.60 11.15 -11.55
N GLU A 77 13.79 10.19 -11.96
CA GLU A 77 12.62 10.34 -12.84
C GLU A 77 11.30 10.63 -12.11
N LEU A 78 11.35 11.06 -10.84
CA LEU A 78 10.14 11.24 -10.02
C LEU A 78 9.14 12.20 -10.68
N ASP A 79 9.59 13.38 -11.12
CA ASP A 79 8.70 14.40 -11.67
C ASP A 79 7.99 13.90 -12.95
N ASP A 80 8.74 13.25 -13.85
CA ASP A 80 8.17 12.63 -15.06
C ASP A 80 7.16 11.53 -14.71
N ARG A 81 7.47 10.71 -13.70
CA ARG A 81 6.57 9.64 -13.24
C ARG A 81 5.27 10.20 -12.64
N LEU A 82 5.33 11.30 -11.90
CA LEU A 82 4.15 11.98 -11.36
C LEU A 82 3.32 12.63 -12.47
N ALA A 83 3.97 13.24 -13.47
CA ALA A 83 3.28 13.80 -14.63
C ALA A 83 2.50 12.73 -15.41
N ARG A 84 3.11 11.55 -15.65
CA ARG A 84 2.42 10.41 -16.29
C ARG A 84 1.26 9.88 -15.45
N ALA A 85 1.44 9.75 -14.13
CA ALA A 85 0.38 9.33 -13.22
C ALA A 85 -0.84 10.27 -13.31
N ASN A 86 -0.61 11.59 -13.32
CA ASN A 86 -1.66 12.59 -13.54
C ASN A 86 -2.32 12.46 -14.91
N GLY A 87 -1.55 12.19 -15.97
CA GLY A 87 -2.08 11.94 -17.32
C GLY A 87 -3.07 10.78 -17.37
N HIS A 88 -2.84 9.73 -16.56
CA HIS A 88 -3.72 8.58 -16.39
C HIS A 88 -4.80 8.75 -15.31
N LYS A 89 -4.96 9.96 -14.76
CA LYS A 89 -5.92 10.28 -13.69
C LYS A 89 -5.77 9.36 -12.47
N VAL A 90 -4.53 8.96 -12.17
CA VAL A 90 -4.20 8.28 -10.91
C VAL A 90 -4.51 9.24 -9.75
N PHE A 91 -5.06 8.74 -8.65
CA PHE A 91 -5.42 9.54 -7.49
C PHE A 91 -4.25 9.79 -6.54
N GLY A 92 -3.40 8.77 -6.38
CA GLY A 92 -2.31 8.81 -5.41
C GLY A 92 -1.18 7.86 -5.75
N THR A 93 -0.15 7.87 -4.92
CA THR A 93 1.02 7.03 -5.12
C THR A 93 1.33 6.20 -3.89
N LYS A 94 2.27 5.26 -4.01
CA LYS A 94 2.75 4.43 -2.91
C LYS A 94 4.25 4.17 -3.05
N MET A 95 4.99 4.24 -1.95
CA MET A 95 6.44 4.02 -1.95
C MET A 95 6.93 3.27 -0.70
N ARG A 96 7.79 2.26 -0.89
CA ARG A 96 8.20 1.30 0.16
C ARG A 96 9.61 1.55 0.67
N SER A 97 9.77 1.59 1.99
CA SER A 97 11.05 1.37 2.68
C SER A 97 10.89 0.26 3.72
N VAL A 98 12.00 -0.25 4.28
CA VAL A 98 11.97 -1.39 5.23
C VAL A 98 12.81 -1.13 6.47
N ILE A 99 12.27 -1.44 7.64
CA ILE A 99 12.91 -1.37 8.95
C ILE A 99 13.17 -2.80 9.42
N LYS A 100 14.44 -3.12 9.69
CA LYS A 100 14.89 -4.45 10.14
C LYS A 100 15.14 -4.51 11.64
N LEU A 101 15.63 -3.42 12.23
CA LEU A 101 15.98 -3.31 13.65
C LEU A 101 15.44 -2.00 14.24
N ALA A 102 15.37 -1.91 15.57
CA ALA A 102 14.92 -0.73 16.31
C ALA A 102 16.02 0.35 16.39
N ASN A 103 16.67 0.64 15.26
CA ASN A 103 17.69 1.67 15.17
C ASN A 103 17.06 3.04 14.96
N ARG A 104 17.15 3.91 15.96
CA ARG A 104 16.52 5.23 15.92
C ARG A 104 16.95 6.09 14.73
N LYS A 105 18.25 6.11 14.42
CA LYS A 105 18.80 6.89 13.31
C LYS A 105 18.28 6.37 11.97
N GLY A 106 18.29 5.05 11.78
CA GLY A 106 17.78 4.43 10.55
C GLY A 106 16.28 4.67 10.34
N ILE A 107 15.47 4.52 11.40
CA ILE A 107 14.03 4.75 11.32
C ILE A 107 13.73 6.22 10.98
N GLN A 108 14.42 7.17 11.63
CA GLN A 108 14.31 8.58 11.30
C GLN A 108 14.65 8.85 9.83
N GLN A 109 15.75 8.29 9.31
CA GLN A 109 16.12 8.41 7.89
C GLN A 109 15.03 7.91 6.94
N ILE A 110 14.38 6.78 7.28
CA ILE A 110 13.26 6.26 6.49
C ILE A 110 12.09 7.23 6.48
N VAL A 111 11.70 7.72 7.66
CA VAL A 111 10.52 8.58 7.79
C VAL A 111 10.78 9.93 7.11
N ASP A 112 11.95 10.52 7.31
CA ASP A 112 12.34 11.76 6.65
C ASP A 112 12.30 11.62 5.12
N GLN A 113 12.95 10.58 4.56
CA GLN A 113 12.96 10.33 3.11
C GLN A 113 11.54 10.16 2.55
N GLN A 114 10.69 9.39 3.24
CA GLN A 114 9.30 9.16 2.84
C GLN A 114 8.51 10.47 2.85
N PHE A 115 8.62 11.32 3.87
CA PHE A 115 7.89 12.59 3.93
C PHE A 115 8.44 13.64 2.97
N GLU A 116 9.74 13.67 2.70
CA GLU A 116 10.34 14.53 1.68
C GLU A 116 9.77 14.24 0.28
N ILE A 117 9.74 12.96 -0.11
CA ILE A 117 9.15 12.54 -1.39
C ILE A 117 7.62 12.73 -1.35
N GLY A 118 6.98 12.46 -0.20
CA GLY A 118 5.55 12.67 0.01
C GLY A 118 5.12 14.13 -0.24
N LYS A 119 5.92 15.10 0.19
CA LYS A 119 5.68 16.53 -0.09
C LYS A 119 5.78 16.87 -1.57
N LYS A 120 6.68 16.23 -2.33
CA LYS A 120 6.75 16.39 -3.79
C LYS A 120 5.52 15.80 -4.49
N ILE A 121 5.07 14.63 -4.04
CA ILE A 121 3.84 13.98 -4.54
C ILE A 121 2.61 14.88 -4.28
N LEU A 122 2.49 15.45 -3.07
CA LEU A 122 1.43 16.39 -2.72
C LEU A 122 1.47 17.65 -3.59
N ALA A 123 2.66 18.19 -3.86
CA ALA A 123 2.82 19.34 -4.75
C ALA A 123 2.40 19.05 -6.20
N ALA A 124 2.46 17.79 -6.63
CA ALA A 124 1.94 17.33 -7.92
C ALA A 124 0.43 17.03 -7.91
N GLY A 125 -0.28 17.27 -6.80
CA GLY A 125 -1.73 17.07 -6.68
C GLY A 125 -2.16 15.64 -6.38
N LEU A 126 -1.23 14.76 -6.01
CA LEU A 126 -1.48 13.34 -5.73
C LEU A 126 -1.41 13.05 -4.23
N VAL A 127 -2.13 12.03 -3.76
CA VAL A 127 -2.07 11.58 -2.36
C VAL A 127 -0.97 10.53 -2.15
N PRO A 128 0.06 10.77 -1.33
CA PRO A 128 1.09 9.77 -1.06
C PRO A 128 0.64 8.74 0.01
N ILE A 129 0.85 7.46 -0.29
CA ILE A 129 0.88 6.38 0.71
C ILE A 129 2.33 6.18 1.18
N ILE A 130 2.59 6.55 2.43
CA ILE A 130 3.87 6.37 3.12
C ILE A 130 3.94 4.92 3.63
N GLU A 131 4.89 4.11 3.17
CA GLU A 131 5.04 2.69 3.58
C GLU A 131 6.42 2.35 4.18
N PRO A 132 6.67 2.75 5.44
CA PRO A 132 7.79 2.27 6.24
C PRO A 132 7.45 0.91 6.86
N GLU A 133 7.76 -0.18 6.15
CA GLU A 133 7.45 -1.54 6.60
C GLU A 133 8.42 -1.98 7.70
N VAL A 134 7.92 -2.32 8.89
CA VAL A 134 8.70 -3.05 9.90
C VAL A 134 8.64 -4.54 9.57
N ASP A 135 9.80 -5.20 9.48
CA ASP A 135 9.87 -6.64 9.19
C ASP A 135 9.19 -7.45 10.30
N ILE A 136 8.25 -8.32 9.91
CA ILE A 136 7.51 -9.18 10.85
C ILE A 136 8.41 -10.16 11.60
N ASN A 137 9.61 -10.44 11.09
CA ASN A 137 10.59 -11.34 11.69
C ASN A 137 11.64 -10.59 12.53
N SER A 138 11.53 -9.26 12.67
CA SER A 138 12.44 -8.51 13.53
C SER A 138 12.24 -8.93 14.99
N HIS A 139 13.33 -9.29 15.66
CA HIS A 139 13.32 -9.56 17.11
C HIS A 139 13.13 -8.30 17.95
N GLU A 140 13.22 -7.12 17.33
CA GLU A 140 13.00 -5.80 17.94
C GLU A 140 11.77 -5.11 17.36
N LYS A 141 10.82 -5.87 16.78
CA LYS A 141 9.65 -5.34 16.06
C LYS A 141 8.87 -4.33 16.89
N GLU A 142 8.56 -4.66 18.14
CA GLU A 142 7.78 -3.79 19.05
C GLU A 142 8.53 -2.48 19.36
N GLN A 143 9.83 -2.56 19.60
CA GLN A 143 10.66 -1.37 19.84
C GLN A 143 10.76 -0.50 18.57
N ALA A 144 10.93 -1.12 17.40
CA ALA A 144 10.97 -0.44 16.12
C ALA A 144 9.64 0.27 15.79
N GLU A 145 8.51 -0.37 16.08
CA GLU A 145 7.16 0.21 15.97
C GLU A 145 7.00 1.44 16.86
N GLY A 146 7.51 1.37 18.10
CA GLY A 146 7.51 2.51 19.02
C GLY A 146 8.26 3.72 18.50
N ILE A 147 9.48 3.51 17.98
CA ILE A 147 10.26 4.59 17.36
C ILE A 147 9.53 5.11 16.12
N LEU A 148 9.08 4.22 15.23
CA LEU A 148 8.41 4.58 13.99
C LEU A 148 7.17 5.43 14.24
N LYS A 149 6.31 5.05 15.20
CA LYS A 149 5.10 5.81 15.54
C LYS A 149 5.44 7.25 15.96
N LEU A 150 6.47 7.43 16.78
CA LEU A 150 6.91 8.76 17.23
C LEU A 150 7.39 9.63 16.07
N GLU A 151 8.25 9.08 15.20
CA GLU A 151 8.76 9.81 14.04
C GLU A 151 7.64 10.14 13.03
N LEU A 152 6.68 9.23 12.84
CA LEU A 152 5.50 9.47 11.99
C LEU A 152 4.65 10.61 12.55
N LEU A 153 4.33 10.60 13.85
CA LEU A 153 3.55 11.67 14.49
C LEU A 153 4.25 13.03 14.38
N ASP A 154 5.57 13.07 14.60
CA ASP A 154 6.35 14.30 14.48
C ASP A 154 6.29 14.87 13.04
N GLN A 155 6.46 14.03 12.01
CA GLN A 155 6.34 14.50 10.62
C GLN A 155 4.91 14.88 10.23
N LEU A 156 3.89 14.15 10.71
CA LEU A 156 2.49 14.47 10.47
C LEU A 156 2.09 15.83 11.07
N ASN A 157 2.58 16.15 12.28
CA ASN A 157 2.34 17.44 12.93
C ASN A 157 2.98 18.63 12.19
N LYS A 158 3.97 18.37 11.32
CA LYS A 158 4.61 19.39 10.48
C LYS A 158 3.89 19.61 9.13
N LEU A 159 2.90 18.79 8.79
CA LEU A 159 2.12 18.97 7.56
C LEU A 159 1.12 20.11 7.71
N LYS A 160 0.95 20.89 6.62
CA LYS A 160 -0.07 21.95 6.54
C LYS A 160 -1.47 21.36 6.48
N ASP A 161 -2.48 22.20 6.73
CA ASP A 161 -3.89 21.75 6.75
C ASP A 161 -4.44 21.20 5.43
N ASN A 162 -3.76 21.45 4.32
CA ASN A 162 -4.11 20.92 3.00
C ASN A 162 -3.19 19.77 2.56
N GLN A 163 -2.30 19.30 3.44
CA GLN A 163 -1.34 18.24 3.17
C GLN A 163 -1.76 16.98 3.91
N ASN A 164 -2.52 16.13 3.23
CA ASN A 164 -3.03 14.89 3.78
C ASN A 164 -2.34 13.68 3.13
N VAL A 165 -1.97 12.71 3.94
CA VAL A 165 -1.28 11.49 3.50
C VAL A 165 -2.09 10.25 3.88
N MET A 166 -1.74 9.13 3.28
CA MET A 166 -2.14 7.81 3.76
C MET A 166 -0.92 7.10 4.33
N LEU A 167 -1.13 6.21 5.30
CA LEU A 167 -0.06 5.41 5.88
C LEU A 167 -0.31 3.95 5.56
N LYS A 168 0.74 3.23 5.14
CA LYS A 168 0.72 1.78 4.99
C LYS A 168 1.72 1.14 5.92
N LEU A 169 1.25 0.45 6.94
CA LEU A 169 2.09 -0.02 8.04
C LEU A 169 1.99 -1.53 8.19
N THR A 170 3.02 -2.14 8.77
CA THR A 170 2.95 -3.52 9.26
C THR A 170 1.90 -3.62 10.36
N LEU A 171 1.14 -4.72 10.40
CA LEU A 171 0.22 -4.99 11.51
C LEU A 171 1.01 -4.97 12.84
N PRO A 172 0.60 -4.12 13.81
CA PRO A 172 1.42 -3.87 14.99
C PRO A 172 1.47 -5.08 15.93
N THR A 173 2.52 -5.16 16.74
CA THR A 173 2.66 -6.18 17.79
C THR A 173 1.60 -6.00 18.87
N GLN A 174 1.39 -4.75 19.31
CA GLN A 174 0.32 -4.39 20.22
C GLN A 174 -0.96 -4.04 19.45
N VAL A 175 -2.11 -4.57 19.90
CA VAL A 175 -3.41 -4.27 19.33
C VAL A 175 -3.73 -2.77 19.46
N ASN A 176 -4.25 -2.16 18.39
CA ASN A 176 -4.60 -0.74 18.32
C ASN A 176 -3.42 0.22 18.56
N PHE A 177 -2.17 -0.24 18.43
CA PHE A 177 -0.98 0.59 18.68
C PHE A 177 -0.95 1.90 17.87
N TYR A 178 -1.50 1.87 16.64
CA TYR A 178 -1.55 3.01 15.73
C TYR A 178 -2.84 3.83 15.80
N SER A 179 -3.66 3.71 16.86
CA SER A 179 -4.92 4.47 17.03
C SER A 179 -4.73 5.99 16.88
N ASP A 180 -3.64 6.54 17.42
CA ASP A 180 -3.33 7.98 17.31
C ASP A 180 -3.04 8.40 15.86
N LEU A 181 -2.48 7.50 15.05
CA LEU A 181 -2.26 7.76 13.62
C LEU A 181 -3.57 7.68 12.83
N VAL A 182 -4.46 6.76 13.21
CA VAL A 182 -5.82 6.66 12.62
C VAL A 182 -6.63 7.92 12.92
N ALA A 183 -6.50 8.48 14.13
CA ALA A 183 -7.21 9.68 14.55
C ALA A 183 -6.56 10.99 14.07
N HIS A 184 -5.36 10.95 13.47
CA HIS A 184 -4.61 12.15 13.13
C HIS A 184 -5.27 12.92 11.97
N PRO A 185 -5.49 14.26 12.07
CA PRO A 185 -6.24 15.02 11.07
C PRO A 185 -5.59 15.08 9.67
N ARG A 186 -4.28 14.81 9.60
CA ARG A 186 -3.51 14.75 8.34
C ARG A 186 -3.46 13.35 7.72
N VAL A 187 -4.06 12.34 8.35
CA VAL A 187 -4.10 10.95 7.84
C VAL A 187 -5.48 10.65 7.29
N ILE A 188 -5.56 10.42 5.98
CA ILE A 188 -6.84 10.07 5.32
C ILE A 188 -7.27 8.65 5.70
N ARG A 189 -6.30 7.73 5.72
CA ARG A 189 -6.52 6.34 6.09
C ARG A 189 -5.20 5.67 6.47
N VAL A 190 -5.26 4.78 7.44
CA VAL A 190 -4.21 3.79 7.71
C VAL A 190 -4.61 2.48 7.03
N VAL A 191 -3.70 1.94 6.23
CA VAL A 191 -3.85 0.64 5.59
C VAL A 191 -2.75 -0.31 6.04
N ALA A 192 -3.00 -1.61 6.05
CA ALA A 192 -2.05 -2.61 6.53
C ALA A 192 -1.47 -3.45 5.39
N LEU A 193 -0.16 -3.68 5.43
CA LEU A 193 0.47 -4.74 4.64
C LEU A 193 0.40 -6.08 5.38
N SER A 194 0.32 -7.20 4.67
CA SER A 194 0.33 -8.53 5.29
C SER A 194 1.74 -8.96 5.74
N GLY A 195 2.81 -8.36 5.19
CA GLY A 195 4.18 -8.49 5.70
C GLY A 195 4.83 -9.88 5.59
N GLY A 196 4.10 -10.89 5.12
CA GLY A 196 4.55 -12.29 5.12
C GLY A 196 3.60 -13.23 5.88
N TYR A 197 2.67 -12.69 6.67
CA TYR A 197 1.59 -13.48 7.24
C TYR A 197 0.70 -14.08 6.15
N SER A 198 0.14 -15.27 6.45
CA SER A 198 -0.95 -15.84 5.65
C SER A 198 -2.16 -14.91 5.65
N ARG A 199 -3.04 -15.04 4.66
CA ARG A 199 -4.29 -14.24 4.63
C ARG A 199 -5.08 -14.38 5.92
N ASP A 200 -5.24 -15.60 6.43
CA ASP A 200 -6.02 -15.88 7.64
C ASP A 200 -5.43 -15.23 8.89
N GLU A 201 -4.10 -15.29 9.05
CA GLU A 201 -3.40 -14.67 10.17
C GLU A 201 -3.44 -13.14 10.08
N ALA A 202 -3.18 -12.59 8.90
CA ALA A 202 -3.25 -11.16 8.65
C ALA A 202 -4.66 -10.61 8.93
N ASN A 203 -5.72 -11.32 8.50
CA ASN A 203 -7.11 -10.95 8.77
C ASN A 203 -7.43 -10.97 10.28
N LYS A 204 -7.01 -12.01 11.01
CA LYS A 204 -7.22 -12.11 12.47
C LYS A 204 -6.53 -10.99 13.24
N MET A 205 -5.35 -10.57 12.79
CA MET A 205 -4.62 -9.44 13.38
C MET A 205 -5.27 -8.11 12.99
N LEU A 206 -5.63 -7.94 11.71
CA LEU A 206 -6.27 -6.73 11.20
C LEU A 206 -7.59 -6.43 11.90
N ALA A 207 -8.44 -7.44 12.11
CA ALA A 207 -9.73 -7.29 12.77
C ALA A 207 -9.65 -6.79 14.23
N LYS A 208 -8.45 -6.78 14.83
CA LYS A 208 -8.23 -6.22 16.17
C LYS A 208 -7.82 -4.75 16.15
N ASN A 209 -7.45 -4.21 14.99
CA ASN A 209 -6.92 -2.85 14.81
C ASN A 209 -7.98 -1.94 14.17
N ASN A 210 -8.77 -1.27 15.02
CA ASN A 210 -9.93 -0.49 14.61
C ASN A 210 -9.53 0.68 13.69
N GLY A 211 -10.32 0.91 12.64
CA GLY A 211 -10.06 1.97 11.66
C GLY A 211 -8.87 1.72 10.72
N VAL A 212 -8.22 0.56 10.80
CA VAL A 212 -7.18 0.12 9.85
C VAL A 212 -7.80 -0.83 8.82
N ILE A 213 -7.54 -0.61 7.53
CA ILE A 213 -8.04 -1.48 6.45
C ILE A 213 -6.91 -2.24 5.74
N ALA A 214 -7.20 -3.33 5.05
CA ALA A 214 -6.17 -4.09 4.35
C ALA A 214 -5.64 -3.37 3.09
N SER A 215 -4.36 -3.57 2.81
CA SER A 215 -3.71 -3.29 1.52
C SER A 215 -2.79 -4.45 1.15
N PHE A 216 -3.41 -5.60 0.89
CA PHE A 216 -2.72 -6.87 0.65
C PHE A 216 -2.43 -7.11 -0.83
N SER A 217 -1.29 -7.76 -1.10
CA SER A 217 -0.90 -8.22 -2.44
C SER A 217 -0.92 -9.75 -2.49
N ARG A 218 0.17 -10.40 -2.05
CA ARG A 218 0.29 -11.87 -2.05
C ARG A 218 -0.81 -12.56 -1.26
N ALA A 219 -1.19 -12.02 -0.09
CA ALA A 219 -2.27 -12.58 0.72
C ALA A 219 -3.65 -12.51 0.01
N LEU A 220 -3.89 -11.52 -0.84
CA LEU A 220 -5.10 -11.47 -1.68
C LEU A 220 -5.07 -12.58 -2.74
N THR A 221 -3.91 -12.80 -3.38
CA THR A 221 -3.77 -13.75 -4.49
C THR A 221 -3.40 -15.18 -4.08
N GLU A 222 -3.20 -15.43 -2.80
CA GLU A 222 -2.87 -16.76 -2.26
C GLU A 222 -4.00 -17.76 -2.58
N GLY A 223 -3.64 -18.85 -3.24
CA GLY A 223 -4.58 -19.88 -3.71
C GLY A 223 -5.14 -19.65 -5.12
N LEU A 224 -4.77 -18.56 -5.79
CA LEU A 224 -5.13 -18.31 -7.19
C LEU A 224 -4.08 -18.89 -8.14
N SER A 225 -4.52 -19.47 -9.25
CA SER A 225 -3.63 -20.04 -10.26
C SER A 225 -4.14 -19.80 -11.69
N ALA A 226 -3.22 -19.94 -12.66
CA ALA A 226 -3.57 -19.88 -14.07
C ALA A 226 -4.33 -21.13 -14.55
N GLN A 227 -4.25 -22.23 -13.81
CA GLN A 227 -4.84 -23.52 -14.16
C GLN A 227 -6.29 -23.66 -13.69
N GLN A 228 -6.76 -22.79 -12.79
CA GLN A 228 -8.16 -22.75 -12.37
C GLN A 228 -9.06 -22.34 -13.53
N SER A 229 -10.23 -23.00 -13.64
CA SER A 229 -11.32 -22.49 -14.46
C SER A 229 -11.74 -21.09 -13.99
N ASP A 230 -12.43 -20.33 -14.85
CA ASP A 230 -12.87 -18.98 -14.48
C ASP A 230 -13.79 -18.99 -13.26
N LYS A 231 -14.66 -19.98 -13.14
CA LYS A 231 -15.52 -20.14 -11.96
C LYS A 231 -14.74 -20.40 -10.68
N GLU A 232 -13.79 -21.33 -10.70
CA GLU A 232 -12.98 -21.65 -9.52
C GLU A 232 -12.12 -20.45 -9.09
N PHE A 233 -11.57 -19.73 -10.07
CA PHE A 233 -10.79 -18.52 -9.83
C PHE A 233 -11.65 -17.41 -9.19
N ASP A 234 -12.83 -17.14 -9.76
CA ASP A 234 -13.73 -16.10 -9.26
C ASP A 234 -14.29 -16.43 -7.87
N ASP A 235 -14.65 -17.70 -7.62
CA ASP A 235 -15.12 -18.16 -6.30
C ASP A 235 -13.99 -18.06 -5.25
N ALA A 236 -12.75 -18.38 -5.62
CA ALA A 236 -11.60 -18.27 -4.71
C ALA A 236 -11.25 -16.80 -4.41
N LEU A 237 -11.27 -15.94 -5.43
CA LEU A 237 -11.05 -14.50 -5.27
C LEU A 237 -12.16 -13.85 -4.45
N ASP A 238 -13.42 -14.24 -4.65
CA ASP A 238 -14.55 -13.74 -3.86
C ASP A 238 -14.39 -14.04 -2.37
N LYS A 239 -14.07 -15.30 -2.02
CA LYS A 239 -13.80 -15.69 -0.64
C LYS A 239 -12.63 -14.90 -0.03
N ALA A 240 -11.56 -14.70 -0.81
CA ALA A 240 -10.41 -13.93 -0.35
C ALA A 240 -10.81 -12.46 -0.09
N VAL A 241 -11.46 -11.80 -1.06
CA VAL A 241 -11.93 -10.41 -0.93
C VAL A 241 -12.91 -10.26 0.23
N GLN A 242 -13.87 -11.17 0.38
CA GLN A 242 -14.87 -11.14 1.44
C GLN A 242 -14.23 -11.22 2.83
N SER A 243 -13.33 -12.17 3.05
CA SER A 243 -12.65 -12.32 4.35
C SER A 243 -11.79 -11.11 4.70
N ILE A 244 -11.13 -10.51 3.72
CA ILE A 244 -10.31 -9.30 3.89
C ILE A 244 -11.20 -8.09 4.18
N PHE A 245 -12.33 -7.98 3.50
CA PHE A 245 -13.32 -6.92 3.71
C PHE A 245 -13.88 -6.97 5.13
N GLU A 246 -14.32 -8.14 5.60
CA GLU A 246 -14.82 -8.34 6.96
C GLU A 246 -13.77 -7.95 8.01
N ALA A 247 -12.52 -8.37 7.81
CA ALA A 247 -11.42 -8.01 8.72
C ALA A 247 -11.08 -6.51 8.70
N SER A 248 -11.35 -5.82 7.59
CA SER A 248 -11.11 -4.37 7.43
C SER A 248 -12.28 -3.51 7.94
N ASN A 249 -13.42 -4.11 8.26
CA ASN A 249 -14.65 -3.40 8.62
C ASN A 249 -14.82 -3.35 10.15
N THR A 250 -13.83 -2.79 10.84
CA THR A 250 -13.73 -2.71 12.31
C THR A 250 -13.53 -1.29 12.84
#